data_AF-A0AAD8UP00-F1
#
_entry.id   AF-A0AAD8UP00-F1
#
_cell.length_a   1.000
_cell.length_b   1.000
_cell.length_c   1.000
_cell.angle_alpha   90.00
_cell.angle_beta   90.00
_cell.angle_gamma   90.00
#
_symmetry.space_group_name_H-M   'P 1'
#
loop_
_entity.id
_entity.type
_entity.pdbx_description
1 polymer ?
#
loop_
_entity_poly.entity_id
_entity_poly.type
_entity_poly.pdbx_seq_one_letter_code
_entity_poly.pdbx_strand_id
1 'polypeptide(L)'
;MSAQTMAQARAVVRELNGVVVSAGLMQKTVKVRVGGQQWKQKVQKMFTKPTHYLVHDPNSSLRTGDVVSIVPGWRTSPHKRHVVKSIIAPHGTPISARPPVPTEEERIAAKVQKREAKVERRETRRQEKSSKSTPEPDVD
;
A
#
# COMPACT_ATOMS: atom_id res chain seq x y z
N MET A 1 19.29 2.58 5.02
CA MET A 1 18.43 1.60 5.71
C MET A 1 18.63 0.29 4.97
N SER A 2 19.42 -0.62 5.56
CA SER A 2 19.63 -1.97 5.03
C SER A 2 18.33 -2.78 5.09
N ALA A 3 18.19 -3.82 4.26
CA ALA A 3 16.99 -4.67 4.26
C ALA A 3 16.72 -5.29 5.65
N GLN A 4 17.77 -5.55 6.43
CA GLN A 4 17.70 -6.04 7.81
C GLN A 4 17.00 -5.06 8.77
N THR A 5 17.21 -3.74 8.64
CA THR A 5 16.53 -2.76 9.52
C THR A 5 15.04 -2.61 9.22
N MET A 6 14.60 -2.95 8.00
CA MET A 6 13.18 -2.96 7.61
C MET A 6 12.44 -4.19 8.15
N ALA A 7 13.10 -5.35 8.20
CA ALA A 7 12.53 -6.58 8.77
C ALA A 7 12.36 -6.49 10.30
N GLN A 8 13.29 -5.85 10.99
CA GLN A 8 13.28 -5.69 12.46
C GLN A 8 12.28 -4.62 12.93
N ALA A 9 11.89 -3.68 12.08
CA ALA A 9 10.91 -2.63 12.40
C ALA A 9 9.46 -3.02 12.02
N ARG A 10 9.08 -4.30 12.20
CA ARG A 10 7.66 -4.72 12.12
C ARG A 10 6.90 -4.15 13.31
N ALA A 11 6.39 -2.93 13.18
CA ALA A 11 5.41 -2.42 14.12
C ALA A 11 4.16 -3.28 14.00
N VAL A 12 3.69 -3.85 15.11
CA VAL A 12 2.38 -4.50 15.14
C VAL A 12 1.33 -3.42 14.92
N VAL A 13 0.76 -3.37 13.72
CA VAL A 13 -0.28 -2.40 13.37
C VAL A 13 -1.64 -3.06 13.55
N ARG A 14 -2.59 -2.31 14.11
CA ARG A 14 -3.98 -2.77 14.21
C ARG A 14 -4.57 -3.11 12.84
N GLU A 15 -5.34 -4.18 12.78
CA GLU A 15 -6.16 -4.53 11.62
C GLU A 15 -7.52 -3.87 11.73
N LEU A 16 -8.05 -3.42 10.59
CA LEU A 16 -9.37 -2.84 10.49
C LEU A 16 -10.21 -3.69 9.52
N ASN A 17 -11.35 -4.17 10.00
CA ASN A 17 -12.28 -4.91 9.16
C ASN A 17 -13.29 -3.95 8.54
N GLY A 18 -13.53 -4.11 7.25
CA GLY A 18 -14.43 -3.24 6.51
C GLY A 18 -15.04 -3.91 5.29
N VAL A 19 -15.99 -3.21 4.69
CA VAL A 19 -16.69 -3.67 3.48
C VAL A 19 -16.27 -2.80 2.31
N VAL A 20 -15.98 -3.42 1.17
CA VAL A 20 -15.65 -2.72 -0.08
C VAL A 20 -16.92 -2.08 -0.63
N VAL A 21 -16.93 -0.74 -0.72
CA VAL A 21 -18.07 0.05 -1.23
C VAL A 21 -17.98 0.27 -2.73
N SER A 22 -16.77 0.45 -3.25
CA SER A 22 -16.56 0.61 -4.70
C SER A 22 -15.21 0.05 -5.12
N ALA A 23 -15.23 -0.81 -6.13
CA ALA A 23 -14.06 -1.38 -6.80
C ALA A 23 -14.13 -1.12 -8.32
N GLY A 24 -13.00 -1.17 -9.03
CA GLY A 24 -12.94 -1.05 -10.50
C GLY A 24 -12.91 0.37 -11.07
N LEU A 25 -13.27 1.40 -10.28
CA LEU A 25 -13.23 2.80 -10.73
C LEU A 25 -11.80 3.36 -10.81
N MET A 26 -10.89 2.84 -9.99
CA MET A 26 -9.50 3.29 -9.91
C MET A 26 -8.58 2.07 -9.96
N GLN A 27 -7.49 2.18 -10.74
CA GLN A 27 -6.51 1.10 -10.81
C GLN A 27 -5.87 0.84 -9.44
N LYS A 28 -5.79 -0.45 -9.06
CA LYS A 28 -5.13 -0.93 -7.83
C LYS A 28 -5.59 -0.22 -6.53
N THR A 29 -6.84 0.21 -6.53
CA THR A 29 -7.42 1.03 -5.46
C THR A 29 -8.89 0.69 -5.26
N VAL A 30 -9.30 0.56 -4.01
CA VAL A 30 -10.71 0.38 -3.64
C VAL A 30 -11.11 1.35 -2.54
N LYS A 31 -12.41 1.65 -2.44
CA LYS A 31 -12.99 2.39 -1.32
C LYS A 31 -13.59 1.41 -0.32
N VAL A 32 -13.07 1.42 0.91
CA VAL A 32 -13.52 0.52 1.99
C VAL A 32 -14.19 1.33 3.09
N ARG A 33 -15.35 0.87 3.56
CA ARG A 33 -16.05 1.42 4.72
C ARG A 33 -15.68 0.61 5.96
N VAL A 34 -15.10 1.27 6.95
CA VAL A 34 -14.75 0.70 8.25
C VAL A 34 -15.73 1.21 9.29
N GLY A 35 -16.14 0.31 10.19
CA GLY A 35 -16.98 0.65 11.33
C GLY A 35 -16.27 1.59 12.30
N GLY A 36 -17.02 2.51 12.88
CA GLY A 36 -16.51 3.42 13.90
C GLY A 36 -17.64 3.85 14.81
N GLN A 37 -17.29 4.29 16.02
CA GLN A 37 -18.24 4.86 16.96
C GLN A 37 -17.71 6.19 17.48
N GLN A 38 -18.63 7.11 17.76
CA GLN A 38 -18.33 8.39 18.36
C GLN A 38 -19.23 8.61 19.57
N TRP A 39 -18.61 8.88 20.72
CA TRP A 39 -19.31 9.33 21.93
C TRP A 39 -19.82 10.75 21.75
N LYS A 40 -21.07 11.01 22.12
CA LYS A 40 -21.65 12.35 22.19
C LYS A 40 -21.91 12.72 23.65
N GLN A 41 -21.06 13.59 24.21
CA GLN A 41 -21.11 13.97 25.63
C GLN A 41 -22.45 14.62 26.03
N LYS A 42 -23.05 15.46 25.18
CA LYS A 42 -24.34 16.10 25.50
C LYS A 42 -25.49 15.10 25.72
N VAL A 43 -25.46 13.97 25.01
CA VAL A 43 -26.52 12.95 25.04
C VAL A 43 -26.07 11.70 25.81
N GLN A 44 -24.79 11.63 26.21
CA GLN A 44 -24.16 10.49 26.88
C GLN A 44 -24.43 9.16 26.16
N LYS A 45 -24.30 9.16 24.82
CA LYS A 45 -24.58 7.99 23.98
C LYS A 45 -23.52 7.79 22.90
N MET A 46 -23.23 6.53 22.61
CA MET A 46 -22.40 6.10 21.46
C MET A 46 -23.22 6.10 20.18
N PHE A 47 -22.73 6.80 19.15
CA PHE A 47 -23.32 6.81 17.81
C PHE A 47 -22.40 6.13 16.81
N THR A 48 -22.97 5.42 15.84
CA THR A 48 -22.21 4.84 14.73
C THR A 48 -21.68 5.93 13.80
N LYS A 49 -20.38 5.94 13.56
CA LYS A 49 -19.70 6.85 12.65
C LYS A 49 -18.76 6.05 11.74
N PRO A 50 -19.29 5.45 10.65
CA PRO A 50 -18.44 4.75 9.70
C PRO A 50 -17.49 5.72 8.99
N THR A 51 -16.30 5.25 8.67
CA THR A 51 -15.28 6.04 7.94
C THR A 51 -14.89 5.32 6.65
N HIS A 52 -14.69 6.09 5.58
CA HIS A 52 -14.25 5.56 4.31
C HIS A 52 -12.76 5.79 4.10
N TYR A 53 -12.05 4.75 3.65
CA TYR A 53 -10.64 4.83 3.29
C TYR A 53 -10.43 4.43 1.83
N LEU A 54 -9.47 5.09 1.19
CA LEU A 54 -8.88 4.61 -0.06
C LEU A 54 -7.77 3.62 0.28
N VAL A 55 -7.97 2.38 -0.15
CA VAL A 55 -7.11 1.24 0.18
C VAL A 55 -6.39 0.78 -1.08
N HIS A 56 -5.10 0.48 -0.93
CA HIS A 56 -4.32 -0.09 -2.01
C HIS A 56 -4.54 -1.60 -2.12
N ASP A 57 -4.97 -2.03 -3.30
CA ASP A 57 -5.09 -3.42 -3.72
C ASP A 57 -4.06 -3.67 -4.85
N PRO A 58 -2.90 -4.30 -4.57
CA PRO A 58 -1.82 -4.43 -5.55
C PRO A 58 -2.19 -5.18 -6.84
N ASN A 59 -3.04 -6.21 -6.71
CA ASN A 59 -3.37 -7.15 -7.77
C ASN A 59 -4.81 -6.99 -8.29
N SER A 60 -5.55 -5.98 -7.81
CA SER A 60 -6.95 -5.73 -8.19
C SER A 60 -7.86 -6.95 -7.96
N SER A 61 -7.65 -7.65 -6.84
CA SER A 61 -8.37 -8.87 -6.48
C SER A 61 -9.78 -8.61 -5.95
N LEU A 62 -10.05 -7.41 -5.44
CA LEU A 62 -11.28 -7.10 -4.73
C LEU A 62 -12.45 -6.73 -5.65
N ARG A 63 -13.66 -7.01 -5.19
CA ARG A 63 -14.94 -6.66 -5.80
C ARG A 63 -15.80 -5.89 -4.80
N THR A 64 -16.78 -5.14 -5.32
CA THR A 64 -17.75 -4.43 -4.49
C THR A 64 -18.54 -5.44 -3.65
N GLY A 65 -18.68 -5.17 -2.34
CA GLY A 65 -19.37 -6.05 -1.40
C GLY A 65 -18.46 -7.00 -0.60
N ASP A 66 -17.19 -7.18 -0.98
CA ASP A 66 -16.28 -8.03 -0.21
C ASP A 66 -16.06 -7.49 1.21
N VAL A 67 -15.93 -8.40 2.18
CA VAL A 67 -15.47 -8.10 3.53
C VAL A 67 -13.97 -8.35 3.60
N VAL A 68 -13.21 -7.34 4.03
CA VAL A 68 -11.74 -7.33 3.97
C VAL A 68 -11.12 -6.88 5.29
N SER A 69 -9.94 -7.43 5.59
CA SER A 69 -9.03 -6.88 6.61
C SER A 69 -8.05 -5.93 5.93
N ILE A 70 -7.94 -4.70 6.44
CA ILE A 70 -7.02 -3.67 5.96
C ILE A 70 -6.05 -3.26 7.06
N VAL A 71 -4.83 -2.91 6.67
CA VAL A 71 -3.76 -2.47 7.57
C VAL A 71 -3.37 -1.03 7.24
N PRO A 72 -3.36 -0.11 8.22
CA PRO A 72 -2.84 1.25 8.03
C PRO A 72 -1.31 1.29 7.97
N GLY A 73 -0.74 2.44 7.66
CA GLY A 73 0.71 2.66 7.63
C GLY A 73 1.37 2.41 6.26
N TRP A 74 0.65 1.80 5.32
CA TRP A 74 1.14 1.62 3.95
C TRP A 74 0.79 2.82 3.06
N ARG A 75 1.67 3.83 3.07
CA ARG A 75 1.52 5.02 2.23
C ARG A 75 1.94 4.74 0.79
N THR A 76 0.97 4.66 -0.12
CA THR A 76 1.19 4.52 -1.58
C THR A 76 0.94 5.83 -2.34
N SER A 77 0.08 6.69 -1.81
CA SER A 77 -0.34 7.98 -2.42
C SER A 77 -0.76 8.94 -1.29
N PRO A 78 -0.94 10.27 -1.51
CA PRO A 78 -1.30 11.20 -0.44
C PRO A 78 -2.51 10.79 0.41
N HIS A 79 -3.55 10.25 -0.23
CA HIS A 79 -4.79 9.82 0.43
C HIS A 79 -4.87 8.29 0.67
N LYS A 80 -3.96 7.50 0.07
CA LYS A 80 -3.92 6.03 0.21
C LYS A 80 -2.89 5.64 1.26
N ARG A 81 -3.36 5.39 2.49
CA ARG A 81 -2.54 5.04 3.67
C ARG A 81 -2.81 3.64 4.22
N HIS A 82 -3.70 2.91 3.57
CA HIS A 82 -4.11 1.57 3.96
C HIS A 82 -3.82 0.60 2.80
N VAL A 83 -3.55 -0.65 3.14
CA VAL A 83 -3.37 -1.75 2.20
C VAL A 83 -4.23 -2.94 2.62
N VAL A 84 -4.70 -3.71 1.65
CA VAL A 84 -5.46 -4.95 1.89
C VAL A 84 -4.53 -6.00 2.49
N LYS A 85 -4.93 -6.63 3.61
CA LYS A 85 -4.20 -7.78 4.19
C LYS A 85 -4.77 -9.09 3.70
N SER A 86 -6.08 -9.27 3.83
CA SER A 86 -6.77 -10.51 3.44
C SER A 86 -8.25 -10.23 3.09
N ILE A 87 -8.83 -11.14 2.31
CA ILE A 87 -10.27 -11.20 2.05
C ILE A 87 -10.86 -12.11 3.12
N ILE A 88 -11.79 -11.58 3.92
CA ILE A 88 -12.47 -12.33 4.99
C ILE A 88 -13.65 -13.10 4.40
N ALA A 89 -14.48 -12.40 3.63
CA ALA A 89 -15.62 -13.00 2.94
C ALA A 89 -15.73 -12.41 1.53
N PRO A 90 -15.56 -13.23 0.47
CA PRO A 90 -15.75 -12.78 -0.90
C PRO A 90 -17.25 -12.62 -1.21
N HIS A 91 -17.59 -11.65 -2.04
CA HIS A 91 -18.92 -11.45 -2.59
C HIS A 91 -18.94 -11.74 -4.10
N GLY A 92 -19.91 -12.53 -4.56
CA GLY A 92 -20.02 -12.92 -5.96
C GLY A 92 -18.97 -13.97 -6.34
N THR A 93 -17.89 -13.57 -7.01
CA THR A 93 -16.88 -14.53 -7.49
C THR A 93 -16.05 -15.11 -6.34
N PRO A 94 -15.74 -16.42 -6.34
CA PRO A 94 -14.95 -17.04 -5.28
C PRO A 94 -13.49 -16.55 -5.30
N ILE A 95 -12.79 -16.72 -4.17
CA ILE A 95 -11.40 -16.27 -4.03
C ILE A 95 -10.43 -16.98 -4.98
N SER A 96 -10.72 -18.23 -5.34
CA SER A 96 -9.92 -19.05 -6.26
C SER A 96 -9.90 -18.52 -7.69
N ALA A 97 -10.98 -17.83 -8.11
CA ALA A 97 -11.11 -17.26 -9.46
C ALA A 97 -10.50 -15.85 -9.58
N ARG A 98 -9.82 -15.36 -8.53
CA ARG A 98 -9.31 -13.99 -8.45
C ARG A 98 -7.79 -13.99 -8.30
N PRO A 99 -7.11 -12.90 -8.71
CA PRO A 99 -5.70 -12.73 -8.40
C PRO A 99 -5.45 -12.81 -6.88
N PRO A 100 -4.41 -13.51 -6.42
CA PRO A 100 -4.11 -13.59 -4.99
C PRO A 100 -3.68 -12.21 -4.44
N VAL A 101 -4.01 -11.93 -3.18
CA VAL A 101 -3.53 -10.73 -2.47
C VAL A 101 -2.08 -11.00 -2.05
N PRO A 102 -1.11 -10.14 -2.40
CA PRO A 102 0.28 -10.34 -2.02
C PRO A 102 0.48 -10.33 -0.50
N THR A 103 1.39 -11.18 -0.04
CA THR A 103 1.78 -11.21 1.38
C THR A 103 2.47 -9.91 1.79
N GLU A 104 2.61 -9.67 3.09
CA GLU A 104 3.37 -8.50 3.57
C GLU A 104 4.83 -8.53 3.09
N GLU A 105 5.44 -9.72 3.09
CA GLU A 105 6.83 -9.94 2.70
C GLU A 105 7.05 -9.65 1.22
N GLU A 106 6.19 -10.16 0.35
CA GLU A 106 6.21 -9.86 -1.09
C GLU A 106 6.07 -8.35 -1.36
N ARG A 107 5.19 -7.67 -0.62
CA ARG A 107 5.01 -6.20 -0.76
C ARG A 107 6.24 -5.43 -0.34
N ILE A 108 6.90 -5.84 0.73
CA ILE A 108 8.15 -5.23 1.19
C ILE A 108 9.27 -5.50 0.19
N ALA A 109 9.43 -6.74 -0.26
CA ALA A 109 10.41 -7.14 -1.27
C ALA A 109 10.25 -6.33 -2.56
N ALA A 110 9.04 -6.20 -3.08
CA ALA A 110 8.76 -5.39 -4.27
C ALA A 110 9.13 -3.91 -4.08
N LYS A 111 8.96 -3.37 -2.86
CA LYS A 111 9.32 -1.99 -2.53
C LYS A 111 10.83 -1.81 -2.41
N VAL A 112 11.54 -2.79 -1.87
CA VAL A 112 13.00 -2.84 -1.77
C VAL A 112 13.61 -2.91 -3.17
N GLN A 113 13.18 -3.86 -4.01
CA GLN A 113 13.63 -3.99 -5.40
C GLN A 113 13.43 -2.68 -6.19
N LYS A 114 12.25 -2.05 -6.08
CA LYS A 114 11.98 -0.77 -6.73
C LYS A 114 12.91 0.35 -6.26
N ARG A 115 13.34 0.31 -4.99
CA ARG A 115 14.28 1.28 -4.42
C ARG A 115 15.70 1.02 -4.92
N GLU A 116 16.14 -0.23 -4.94
CA GLU A 116 17.44 -0.66 -5.43
C GLU A 116 17.62 -0.28 -6.91
N ALA A 117 16.66 -0.64 -7.78
CA ALA A 117 16.67 -0.24 -9.19
C ALA A 117 16.72 1.29 -9.39
N LYS A 118 16.11 2.07 -8.47
CA LYS A 118 16.19 3.53 -8.50
C LYS A 118 17.58 4.04 -8.10
N VAL A 119 18.25 3.37 -7.17
CA VAL A 119 19.61 3.71 -6.72
C VAL A 119 20.61 3.39 -7.82
N GLU A 120 20.56 2.18 -8.39
CA GLU A 120 21.40 1.78 -9.53
C GLU A 120 21.29 2.77 -10.68
N ARG A 121 20.07 3.13 -11.09
CA ARG A 121 19.84 4.14 -12.14
C ARG A 121 20.40 5.54 -11.80
N ARG A 122 20.52 5.89 -10.51
CA ARG A 122 21.11 7.16 -10.09
C ARG A 122 22.64 7.09 -10.12
N GLU A 123 23.21 5.94 -9.79
CA GLU A 123 24.66 5.70 -9.81
C GLU A 123 25.18 5.69 -11.24
N THR A 124 24.52 4.98 -12.16
CA THR A 124 24.88 4.99 -13.58
C THR A 124 24.85 6.41 -14.16
N ARG A 125 23.77 7.16 -13.91
CA ARG A 125 23.66 8.57 -14.31
C ARG A 125 24.73 9.47 -13.68
N ARG A 126 25.23 9.15 -12.48
CA ARG A 126 26.30 9.90 -11.83
C ARG A 126 27.65 9.59 -12.48
N GLN A 127 27.93 8.32 -12.78
CA GLN A 127 29.14 7.86 -13.47
C GLN A 127 29.25 8.43 -14.89
N GLU A 128 28.17 8.39 -15.66
CA GLU A 128 28.10 8.99 -17.01
C GLU A 128 28.36 10.50 -17.00
N LYS A 129 27.88 11.19 -15.96
CA LYS A 129 28.15 12.63 -15.80
C LYS A 129 29.61 12.90 -15.46
N SER A 130 30.21 12.11 -14.56
CA SER A 130 31.63 12.27 -14.22
C SER A 130 32.55 11.98 -15.40
N SER A 131 32.24 10.97 -16.22
CA SER A 131 33.05 10.64 -17.40
C SER A 131 32.96 11.72 -18.49
N LYS A 132 31.82 12.43 -18.60
CA LYS A 132 31.62 13.51 -19.57
C LYS A 132 32.19 14.86 -19.13
N SER A 133 32.49 15.03 -17.84
CA SER A 133 33.03 16.28 -17.29
C SER A 133 34.55 16.35 -17.23
N THR A 134 35.26 15.24 -17.51
CA THR A 134 36.72 15.27 -17.65
C THR A 134 37.04 15.91 -19.01
N PRO A 135 37.63 17.13 -19.06
CA PRO A 135 38.09 17.69 -20.31
C PRO A 135 39.21 16.81 -20.86
N GLU A 136 39.21 16.56 -22.17
CA GLU A 136 40.41 16.02 -22.83
C GLU A 136 41.58 16.98 -22.52
N PRO A 137 42.76 16.47 -22.14
CA PRO A 137 43.92 17.34 -21.97
C PRO A 137 44.22 17.96 -23.34
N ASP A 138 44.19 19.29 -23.43
CA ASP A 138 44.70 20.02 -24.59
C ASP A 138 46.18 19.65 -24.74
N VAL A 139 46.47 18.86 -25.77
CA VAL A 139 47.84 18.46 -26.11
C VAL A 139 48.39 19.57 -27.00
N ASP A 140 49.21 20.44 -26.42
CA ASP A 140 50.03 21.46 -27.11
C ASP A 140 51.19 20.81 -27.90
#